data_AF-A0A973U003-F1
#
_entry.id   AF-A0A973U003-F1
#
_cell.length_a   1.000
_cell.length_b   1.000
_cell.length_c   1.000
_cell.angle_alpha   90.00
_cell.angle_beta   90.00
_cell.angle_gamma   90.00
#
_symmetry.space_group_name_H-M   'P 1'
#
loop_
_entity.id
_entity.type
_entity.pdbx_description
1 polymer ?
#
loop_
_entity_poly.entity_id
_entity_poly.type
_entity_poly.pdbx_seq_one_letter_code
_entity_poly.pdbx_strand_id
1 'polypeptide(L)' 'LQRVVAHRVRMKYAAKLKFIADESFDEGTHIDRILRSEHVAQDLGDE' A
#
# COMPACT_ATOMS: atom_id res chain seq x y z
N LEU A 1 19.05 13.60 6.12
CA LEU A 1 18.51 12.38 5.46
C LEU A 1 18.79 12.32 3.95
N GLN A 2 18.40 13.31 3.14
CA GLN A 2 18.65 13.29 1.68
C GLN A 2 20.13 13.05 1.29
N ARG A 3 21.08 13.67 2.02
CA ARG A 3 22.53 13.47 1.81
C ARG A 3 22.98 12.02 2.03
N VAL A 4 22.34 11.27 2.92
CA VAL A 4 22.68 9.87 3.23
C VAL A 4 22.12 8.93 2.16
N VAL A 5 20.89 9.18 1.71
CA VAL A 5 20.25 8.41 0.62
C VAL A 5 20.98 8.60 -0.71
N ALA A 6 21.35 9.84 -1.06
CA ALA A 6 22.08 10.13 -2.29
C ALA A 6 23.51 9.55 -2.31
N HIS A 7 24.13 9.35 -1.15
CA HIS A 7 25.45 8.71 -1.05
C HIS A 7 25.34 7.17 -1.08
N ARG A 8 24.22 6.60 -0.60
CA ARG A 8 23.98 5.16 -0.59
C ARG A 8 23.47 4.64 -1.94
N VAL A 9 22.63 5.40 -2.62
CA VAL A 9 22.12 5.12 -3.96
C VAL A 9 22.91 6.01 -4.92
N ARG A 10 23.79 5.45 -5.76
CA ARG A 10 24.67 6.18 -6.70
C ARG A 10 23.88 6.90 -7.80
N MET A 11 23.09 7.89 -7.44
CA MET A 11 22.25 8.69 -8.33
C MET A 11 22.98 9.97 -8.72
N LYS A 12 23.01 10.29 -10.03
CA LYS A 12 23.65 11.51 -10.56
C LYS A 12 23.00 12.81 -10.07
N TYR A 13 21.72 12.74 -9.72
CA TYR A 13 20.93 13.86 -9.19
C TYR A 13 20.15 13.41 -7.94
N ALA A 14 20.10 14.25 -6.91
CA ALA A 14 19.34 13.95 -5.70
C ALA A 14 17.84 14.05 -5.99
N ALA A 15 17.11 12.95 -5.84
CA ALA A 15 15.66 12.96 -5.91
C ALA A 15 15.09 13.77 -4.73
N LYS A 16 14.09 14.62 -5.01
CA LYS A 16 13.38 15.37 -3.97
C LYS A 16 12.47 14.40 -3.21
N LEU A 17 12.95 13.93 -2.06
CA LEU A 17 12.16 13.05 -1.19
C LEU A 17 10.99 13.81 -0.59
N LYS A 18 9.77 13.30 -0.80
CA LYS A 18 8.56 13.71 -0.08
C LYS A 18 8.10 12.54 0.78
N PHE A 19 8.06 12.76 2.08
CA PHE A 19 7.47 11.80 3.01
C PHE A 19 5.96 12.04 3.02
N ILE A 20 5.21 11.04 2.58
CA ILE A 20 3.76 11.03 2.59
C ILE A 20 3.37 9.90 3.54
N ALA A 21 2.33 10.11 4.35
CA ALA A 21 1.76 9.03 5.14
C ALA A 21 1.27 7.92 4.19
N ASP A 22 1.59 6.68 4.53
CA ASP A 22 1.15 5.54 3.73
C ASP A 22 -0.30 5.20 4.12
N GLU A 23 -1.23 5.52 3.23
CA GLU A 23 -2.66 5.22 3.40
C GLU A 23 -3.04 3.87 2.76
N SER A 24 -2.09 3.14 2.17
CA SER A 24 -2.36 1.85 1.52
C SER A 24 -2.84 0.75 2.48
N PHE A 25 -2.82 1.01 3.78
CA PHE A 25 -3.20 0.05 4.82
C PHE A 25 -4.68 0.13 5.25
N ASP A 26 -5.45 1.10 4.77
CA ASP A 26 -6.90 1.18 5.04
C ASP A 26 -7.74 0.21 4.19
N GLU A 27 -7.10 -0.53 3.27
CA GLU A 27 -7.75 -1.46 2.35
C GLU A 27 -8.29 -2.72 3.03
N GLY A 28 -7.81 -3.08 4.24
CA GLY A 28 -8.33 -4.24 4.98
C GLY A 28 -9.83 -4.13 5.25
N THR A 29 -10.29 -2.94 5.66
CA THR A 29 -11.71 -2.63 5.85
C THR A 29 -12.52 -2.67 4.55
N HIS A 30 -11.88 -2.38 3.41
CA HIS A 30 -12.52 -2.44 2.11
C HIS A 30 -12.72 -3.88 1.64
N ILE A 31 -11.70 -4.73 1.81
CA ILE A 31 -11.75 -6.16 1.51
C ILE A 31 -12.82 -6.85 2.37
N ASP A 32 -12.85 -6.60 3.68
CA ASP A 32 -13.86 -7.17 4.59
C ASP A 32 -15.30 -6.80 4.19
N ARG A 33 -15.50 -5.58 3.68
CA ARG A 33 -16.81 -5.14 3.19
C ARG A 33 -17.22 -5.89 1.92
N ILE A 34 -16.27 -6.14 1.01
CA ILE A 34 -16.51 -6.87 -0.24
C ILE A 34 -16.82 -8.34 0.05
N LEU A 35 -16.05 -8.98 0.93
CA LEU A 35 -16.25 -10.39 1.32
C LEU A 35 -17.61 -10.65 1.98
N ARG A 36 -18.20 -9.63 2.63
CA ARG A 36 -19.54 -9.72 3.25
C ARG A 36 -20.69 -9.39 2.30
N SER A 37 -20.42 -8.98 1.07
CA SER A 37 -21.48 -8.71 0.09
C SER A 37 -22.23 -10.00 -0.26
N GLU A 38 -23.54 -9.91 -0.49
CA GLU A 38 -24.38 -11.07 -0.81
C GLU A 38 -23.85 -11.87 -2.00
N HIS A 39 -23.32 -11.18 -3.01
CA HIS A 39 -22.78 -11.81 -4.21
C HIS A 39 -21.49 -12.60 -3.94
N VAL A 40 -20.58 -12.06 -3.12
CA VAL A 40 -19.28 -12.71 -2.85
C VAL A 40 -19.40 -13.77 -1.76
N ALA A 41 -20.26 -13.54 -0.76
CA ALA A 41 -20.47 -14.47 0.34
C ALA A 41 -21.08 -15.82 -0.11
N GLN A 42 -21.84 -15.82 -1.21
CA GLN A 42 -22.36 -17.04 -1.84
C GLN A 42 -21.24 -17.98 -2.27
N ASP A 43 -20.13 -17.45 -2.78
CA ASP A 43 -19.03 -18.23 -3.36
C ASP A 43 -18.00 -18.69 -2.30
N LEU A 44 -18.11 -18.22 -1.05
CA LEU A 44 -17.17 -18.53 0.03
C LEU A 44 -17.55 -19.78 0.85
N GLY A 45 -18.71 -20.39 0.58
CA GLY A 45 -19.29 -21.45 1.41
C GLY A 45 -19.17 -22.88 0.87
N ASP A 46 -18.50 -23.10 -0.27
CA ASP A 46 -18.50 -24.38 -0.99
C ASP A 46 -17.19 -25.21 -0.78
N GLU A 47 -16.95 -25.68 0.44
CA GLU A 47 -16.11 -26.87 0.75
C GLU A 47 -16.99 -28.03 1.22
#